data_AF-A0A1I4EPL1-F1
#
_entry.id   AF-A0A1I4EPL1-F1
#
_cell.length_a   1.000
_cell.length_b   1.000
_cell.length_c   1.000
_cell.angle_alpha   90.00
_cell.angle_beta   90.00
_cell.angle_gamma   90.00
#
_symmetry.space_group_name_H-M   'P 1'
#
loop_
_entity.id
_entity.type
_entity.pdbx_description
1 polymer ?
#
loop_
_entity_poly.entity_id
_entity_poly.type
_entity_poly.pdbx_seq_one_letter_code
_entity_poly.pdbx_strand_id
1 'polypeptide(L)'
;MLNTDLGCNNANGITLIHEIMERPAKVPTMVPLAYGILCELKKTMKEAVPVKEVKDSPIVSIADKYSLSIQEAAEYYGIGEKRLRSILAEHYNEPFILEIGSHQRIKRRLFEEFLDQATAV
;
A
#
# COMPACT_ATOMS: atom_id res chain seq x y z
N MET A 1 -70.97 13.26 4.56
CA MET A 1 -69.54 13.04 4.85
C MET A 1 -69.44 11.79 5.69
N LEU A 2 -69.00 10.67 5.10
CA LEU A 2 -68.45 9.46 5.74
C LEU A 2 -68.01 8.49 4.61
N ASN A 3 -66.73 8.12 4.66
CA ASN A 3 -65.99 6.92 4.20
C ASN A 3 -66.41 6.11 2.96
N THR A 4 -65.42 5.66 2.17
CA THR A 4 -65.07 4.22 1.97
C THR A 4 -63.72 4.03 1.25
N ASP A 5 -63.10 2.90 1.56
CA ASP A 5 -61.76 2.40 1.26
C ASP A 5 -61.44 1.95 -0.18
N LEU A 6 -60.14 1.65 -0.36
CA LEU A 6 -59.51 0.52 -1.09
C LEU A 6 -59.55 0.46 -2.63
N GLY A 7 -58.34 0.42 -3.20
CA GLY A 7 -58.00 -0.55 -4.25
C GLY A 7 -57.58 0.06 -5.60
N CYS A 8 -56.29 0.03 -5.93
CA CYS A 8 -55.81 -0.02 -7.32
C CYS A 8 -54.47 -0.75 -7.44
N ASN A 9 -54.55 -2.09 -7.46
CA ASN A 9 -54.10 -2.96 -8.57
C ASN A 9 -52.67 -2.74 -9.12
N ASN A 10 -51.70 -3.27 -8.39
CA ASN A 10 -50.38 -3.65 -8.90
C ASN A 10 -50.46 -5.01 -9.60
N ALA A 11 -50.45 -5.04 -10.93
CA ALA A 11 -50.41 -6.30 -11.70
C ALA A 11 -49.49 -6.27 -12.93
N ASN A 12 -48.63 -5.25 -13.09
CA ASN A 12 -47.76 -5.12 -14.27
C ASN A 12 -46.25 -5.04 -13.94
N GLY A 13 -45.85 -5.15 -12.67
CA GLY A 13 -44.44 -5.04 -12.27
C GLY A 13 -43.68 -6.37 -12.09
N ILE A 14 -44.39 -7.50 -11.99
CA ILE A 14 -43.78 -8.79 -11.59
C ILE A 14 -43.34 -9.64 -12.79
N THR A 15 -43.91 -9.40 -13.98
CA THR A 15 -43.65 -10.25 -15.15
C THR A 15 -42.28 -10.01 -15.81
N LEU A 16 -41.55 -8.95 -15.46
CA LEU A 16 -40.24 -8.66 -16.08
C LEU A 16 -39.05 -9.33 -15.35
N ILE A 17 -39.22 -9.73 -14.10
CA ILE A 17 -38.11 -10.28 -13.30
C ILE A 17 -37.98 -11.81 -13.36
N HIS A 18 -38.95 -12.51 -13.97
CA HIS A 18 -38.85 -13.96 -14.15
C HIS A 18 -38.27 -14.38 -15.53
N GLU A 19 -38.08 -13.43 -16.45
CA GLU A 19 -37.55 -13.72 -17.81
C GLU A 19 -36.02 -13.60 -17.91
N ILE A 20 -35.33 -13.15 -16.84
CA ILE A 20 -33.86 -13.00 -16.83
C ILE A 20 -33.14 -14.24 -16.30
N MET A 21 -33.87 -15.22 -15.73
CA MET A 21 -33.25 -16.35 -15.03
C MET A 21 -33.11 -17.67 -15.80
N GLU A 22 -33.65 -17.85 -17.02
CA GLU A 22 -33.44 -19.11 -17.75
C GLU A 22 -33.31 -18.94 -19.27
N ARG A 23 -32.07 -18.94 -19.78
CA ARG A 23 -31.56 -19.90 -20.79
C ARG A 23 -30.08 -19.63 -21.14
N PRO A 24 -29.17 -20.56 -20.81
CA PRO A 24 -27.80 -20.55 -21.28
C PRO A 24 -27.71 -21.27 -22.64
N ALA A 25 -27.16 -20.63 -23.67
CA ALA A 25 -26.61 -21.37 -24.81
C ALA A 25 -25.61 -20.55 -25.62
N LYS A 26 -24.33 -20.92 -25.43
CA LYS A 26 -23.14 -20.55 -26.21
C LYS A 26 -22.59 -19.14 -25.96
N VAL A 27 -21.69 -19.08 -24.97
CA VAL A 27 -20.67 -18.02 -24.89
C VAL A 27 -20.02 -17.89 -26.27
N PRO A 28 -19.96 -16.69 -26.89
CA PRO A 28 -19.35 -16.52 -28.20
C PRO A 28 -17.91 -17.02 -28.17
N THR A 29 -17.53 -17.86 -29.12
CA THR A 29 -16.18 -18.47 -29.26
C THR A 29 -15.04 -17.46 -29.33
N MET A 30 -15.36 -16.18 -29.54
CA MET A 30 -14.43 -15.05 -29.41
C MET A 30 -13.91 -14.87 -27.98
N VAL A 31 -14.68 -15.21 -26.95
CA VAL A 31 -14.29 -15.05 -25.53
C VAL A 31 -13.22 -16.07 -25.12
N PRO A 32 -13.33 -17.38 -25.43
CA PRO A 32 -12.25 -18.34 -25.18
C PRO A 32 -10.92 -18.01 -25.88
N LEU A 33 -10.97 -17.56 -27.15
CA LEU A 33 -9.76 -17.21 -27.89
C LEU A 33 -9.09 -15.95 -27.33
N ALA A 34 -9.88 -14.92 -27.01
CA ALA A 34 -9.40 -13.71 -26.35
C ALA A 34 -8.83 -14.01 -24.95
N TYR A 35 -9.47 -14.91 -24.20
CA TYR A 35 -8.98 -15.35 -22.88
C TYR A 35 -7.66 -16.10 -22.97
N GLY A 36 -7.50 -16.98 -23.97
CA GLY A 36 -6.23 -17.67 -24.24
C GLY A 36 -5.09 -16.69 -24.53
N ILE A 37 -5.31 -15.73 -25.43
CA ILE A 37 -4.34 -14.67 -25.73
C ILE A 37 -4.01 -13.83 -24.49
N LEU A 38 -5.02 -13.45 -23.70
CA LEU A 38 -4.84 -12.71 -22.44
C LEU A 38 -4.03 -13.50 -21.40
N CYS A 39 -4.21 -14.82 -21.32
CA CYS A 39 -3.44 -15.68 -20.44
C CYS A 39 -1.96 -15.74 -20.86
N GLU A 40 -1.68 -15.90 -22.16
CA GLU A 40 -0.30 -15.92 -22.67
C GLU A 40 0.41 -14.57 -22.47
N LEU A 41 -0.29 -13.46 -22.73
CA LEU A 41 0.24 -12.12 -22.46
C LEU A 41 0.55 -11.94 -20.97
N LYS A 42 -0.33 -12.37 -20.06
CA LYS A 42 -0.09 -12.32 -18.60
C LYS A 42 1.08 -13.19 -18.15
N LYS A 43 1.32 -14.32 -18.82
CA LYS A 43 2.44 -15.24 -18.50
C LYS A 43 3.79 -14.59 -18.79
N THR A 44 3.94 -13.94 -19.94
CA THR A 44 5.17 -13.20 -20.31
C THR A 44 5.48 -12.04 -19.36
N MET A 45 4.45 -11.38 -18.81
CA MET A 45 4.62 -10.30 -17.82
C MET A 45 5.03 -10.81 -16.44
N LYS A 46 4.68 -12.05 -16.08
CA LYS A 46 5.02 -12.67 -14.77
C LYS A 46 6.43 -13.27 -14.75
N GLU A 47 6.94 -13.64 -15.91
CA GLU A 47 8.27 -14.26 -16.10
C GLU A 47 9.38 -13.20 -16.30
N ALA A 48 8.99 -11.95 -16.55
CA ALA A 48 9.86 -10.82 -16.27
C ALA A 48 10.16 -10.83 -14.76
N VAL A 49 11.42 -11.12 -14.44
CA VAL A 49 12.03 -10.97 -13.11
C VAL A 49 11.37 -9.80 -12.38
N PRO A 50 10.97 -9.92 -11.10
CA PRO A 50 10.56 -8.75 -10.34
C PRO A 50 11.74 -7.79 -10.39
N VAL A 51 11.61 -6.76 -11.22
CA VAL A 51 12.54 -5.65 -11.27
C VAL A 51 12.41 -5.04 -9.90
N LYS A 52 13.31 -5.43 -8.99
CA LYS A 52 13.58 -4.62 -7.80
C LYS A 52 13.87 -3.25 -8.38
N GLU A 53 13.00 -2.29 -8.10
CA GLU A 53 13.17 -0.91 -8.54
C GLU A 53 14.58 -0.48 -8.17
N VAL A 54 15.49 -0.48 -9.14
CA VAL A 54 16.81 0.11 -8.97
C VAL A 54 16.53 1.59 -9.04
N LYS A 55 16.38 2.20 -7.86
CA LYS A 55 16.31 3.65 -7.73
C LYS A 55 17.66 4.20 -8.16
N ASP A 56 17.78 4.54 -9.43
CA ASP A 56 18.89 5.29 -10.02
C ASP A 56 18.88 6.75 -9.53
N SER A 57 18.75 6.95 -8.22
CA SER A 57 19.19 8.20 -7.59
C SER A 57 20.72 8.16 -7.49
N PRO A 58 21.43 9.30 -7.63
CA PRO A 58 22.88 9.34 -7.45
C PRO A 58 23.25 8.59 -6.16
N ILE A 59 24.16 7.62 -6.29
CA ILE A 59 24.57 6.69 -5.25
C ILE A 59 25.34 7.48 -4.18
N VAL A 60 24.62 8.25 -3.38
CA VAL A 60 25.16 8.88 -2.18
C VAL A 60 25.24 7.78 -1.14
N SER A 61 26.45 7.49 -0.66
CA SER A 61 26.66 6.50 0.39
C SER A 61 25.83 6.86 1.63
N ILE A 62 25.40 5.88 2.41
CA ILE A 62 24.62 6.13 3.64
C ILE A 62 25.37 7.10 4.57
N ALA A 63 26.70 6.98 4.61
CA ALA A 63 27.59 7.82 5.41
C ALA A 63 27.72 9.26 4.90
N ASP A 64 27.28 9.58 3.68
CA ASP A 64 27.34 10.96 3.17
C ASP A 64 26.01 11.70 3.36
N LYS A 65 24.93 10.98 3.69
CA LYS A 65 23.60 11.57 3.86
C LYS A 65 23.54 12.47 5.11
N TYR A 66 22.78 13.55 5.02
CA TYR A 66 22.50 14.42 6.17
C TYR A 66 21.48 13.77 7.13
N SER A 67 20.42 13.19 6.58
CA SER A 67 19.39 12.49 7.34
C SER A 67 19.15 11.08 6.84
N LEU A 68 18.94 10.16 7.78
CA LEU A 68 18.75 8.74 7.54
C LEU A 68 17.28 8.37 7.78
N SER A 69 16.72 7.50 6.95
CA SER A 69 15.48 6.80 7.27
C SER A 69 15.73 5.79 8.39
N ILE A 70 14.66 5.27 9.00
CA ILE A 70 14.78 4.26 10.06
C ILE A 70 15.54 3.01 9.57
N GLN A 71 15.33 2.60 8.31
CA GLN A 71 16.03 1.46 7.70
C GLN A 71 17.51 1.76 7.50
N GLU A 72 17.84 2.90 6.90
CA GLU A 72 19.23 3.33 6.69
C GLU A 72 19.96 3.52 8.02
N ALA A 73 19.29 4.05 9.04
CA ALA A 73 19.84 4.20 10.38
C ALA A 73 20.10 2.86 11.06
N ALA A 74 19.23 1.87 10.83
CA ALA A 74 19.45 0.52 11.35
C ALA A 74 20.71 -0.12 10.75
N GLU A 75 20.92 0.06 9.45
CA GLU A 75 22.13 -0.40 8.76
C GLU A 75 23.39 0.37 9.19
N TYR A 76 23.28 1.70 9.38
CA TYR A 76 24.42 2.56 9.71
C TYR A 76 24.88 2.43 11.17
N TYR A 77 23.94 2.45 12.13
CA TYR A 77 24.26 2.38 13.57
C TYR A 77 24.23 0.95 14.13
N GLY A 78 23.74 -0.03 13.37
CA GLY A 78 23.58 -1.41 13.84
C GLY A 78 22.48 -1.60 14.89
N ILE A 79 21.53 -0.65 14.99
CA ILE A 79 20.41 -0.70 15.94
C ILE A 79 19.16 -1.18 15.22
N GLY A 80 18.51 -2.23 15.73
CA GLY A 80 17.29 -2.76 15.11
C GLY A 80 16.18 -1.70 14.98
N GLU A 81 15.45 -1.70 13.85
CA GLU A 81 14.42 -0.71 13.53
C GLU A 81 13.38 -0.53 14.64
N LYS A 82 12.97 -1.64 15.28
CA LYS A 82 12.01 -1.60 16.39
C LYS A 82 12.53 -0.76 17.56
N ARG A 83 13.82 -0.91 17.89
CA ARG A 83 14.44 -0.12 18.97
C ARG A 83 14.60 1.34 18.58
N LEU A 84 14.98 1.62 17.33
CA LEU A 84 15.01 3.00 16.82
C LEU A 84 13.63 3.66 16.91
N ARG A 85 12.56 2.97 16.52
CA ARG A 85 11.18 3.48 16.66
C ARG A 85 10.81 3.73 18.12
N SER A 86 11.22 2.87 19.05
CA SER A 86 11.02 3.10 20.48
C SER A 86 11.77 4.34 20.97
N ILE A 87 13.04 4.51 20.58
CA ILE A 87 13.83 5.71 20.94
C ILE A 87 13.16 6.98 20.40
N LEU A 88 12.70 6.96 19.14
CA LEU A 88 11.99 8.09 18.54
C LEU A 88 10.67 8.41 19.25
N ALA A 89 9.96 7.39 19.75
CA ALA A 89 8.73 7.57 20.51
C ALA A 89 8.99 8.08 21.94
N GLU A 90 10.05 7.58 22.60
CA GLU A 90 10.50 8.03 23.93
C GLU A 90 10.97 9.50 23.89
N HIS A 91 11.57 9.91 22.77
CA HIS A 91 12.25 11.20 22.59
C HIS A 91 11.63 12.06 21.47
N TYR A 92 10.30 12.10 21.37
CA TYR A 92 9.55 12.68 20.23
C TYR A 92 9.93 14.14 19.87
N ASN A 93 10.41 14.94 20.82
CA ASN A 93 10.75 16.36 20.63
C ASN A 93 12.26 16.66 20.60
N GLU A 94 13.11 15.64 20.47
CA GLU A 94 14.56 15.84 20.42
C GLU A 94 15.03 16.39 19.06
N PRO A 95 16.12 17.17 19.02
CA PRO A 95 16.54 17.88 17.81
C PRO A 95 17.07 16.95 16.72
N PHE A 96 17.42 15.70 17.05
CA PHE A 96 17.85 14.68 16.08
C PHE A 96 16.70 14.09 15.27
N ILE A 97 15.44 14.28 15.69
CA ILE A 97 14.28 13.84 14.92
C ILE A 97 13.95 14.89 13.86
N LEU A 98 13.68 14.42 12.64
CA LEU A 98 13.23 15.25 11.53
C LEU A 98 11.92 14.68 10.99
N GLU A 99 10.83 15.40 11.20
CA GLU A 99 9.54 15.07 10.61
C GLU A 99 9.41 15.74 9.24
N ILE A 100 9.30 14.92 8.20
CA ILE A 100 9.06 15.34 6.82
C ILE A 100 7.65 14.87 6.44
N GLY A 101 6.66 15.71 6.72
CA GLY A 101 5.25 15.36 6.54
C GLY A 101 4.87 14.17 7.41
N SER A 102 4.52 13.04 6.78
CA SER A 102 4.20 11.79 7.48
C SER A 102 5.41 10.91 7.81
N HIS A 103 6.60 11.24 7.27
CA HIS A 103 7.79 10.42 7.41
C HIS A 103 8.74 10.99 8.47
N GLN A 104 9.19 10.13 9.37
CA GLN A 104 10.24 10.46 10.33
C GLN A 104 11.62 10.05 9.80
N ARG A 105 12.58 10.96 9.93
CA ARG A 105 13.99 10.76 9.60
C ARG A 105 14.86 11.14 10.80
N ILE A 106 16.08 10.64 10.82
CA ILE A 106 17.06 10.87 11.87
C ILE A 106 18.17 11.76 11.30
N LYS A 107 18.44 12.91 11.91
CA LYS A 107 19.61 13.74 11.58
C LYS A 107 20.85 13.05 12.12
N ARG A 108 21.78 12.71 11.22
CA ARG A 108 22.91 11.84 11.55
C ARG A 108 23.80 12.41 12.66
N ARG A 109 24.30 13.63 12.49
CA ARG A 109 25.23 14.27 13.45
C ARG A 109 24.67 14.37 14.87
N LEU A 110 23.43 14.83 15.01
CA LEU A 110 22.81 14.99 16.32
C LEU A 110 22.49 13.65 16.98
N PHE A 111 22.22 12.61 16.18
CA PHE A 111 22.01 11.26 16.72
C PHE A 111 23.32 10.60 17.12
N GLU A 112 24.41 10.84 16.37
CA GLU A 112 25.77 10.44 16.78
C GLU A 112 26.12 11.04 18.15
N GLU A 113 25.92 12.35 18.35
CA GLU A 113 26.14 13.02 19.64
C GLU A 113 25.25 12.46 20.77
N PHE A 114 24.00 12.10 20.46
CA PHE A 114 23.11 11.45 21.42
C PHE A 114 23.62 10.07 21.84
N LEU A 115 24.12 9.27 20.89
CA LEU A 115 24.70 7.95 21.19
C LEU A 115 26.01 8.07 21.98
N ASP A 116 26.84 9.08 21.69
CA ASP A 116 28.08 9.33 22.43
C ASP A 116 27.82 9.70 23.90
N GLN A 117 26.70 10.38 24.18
CA GLN A 117 26.26 10.70 25.55
C GLN A 117 25.58 9.54 26.26
N ALA A 118 25.08 8.55 25.51
CA ALA A 118 24.40 7.40 26.07
C ALA A 118 25.43 6.44 26.69
N THR A 119 25.65 6.58 28.00
CA THR A 119 26.46 5.63 28.76
C THR A 119 25.75 4.27 28.85
N ALA A 120 26.25 3.28 28.13
CA ALA A 120 25.90 1.88 28.38
C ALA A 120 26.61 1.42 29.66
N VAL A 121 25.83 1.06 30.68
CA VAL A 121 26.30 0.43 31.93
C VAL A 121 26.07 -1.07 31.85
#